data_AF-A0A7X0PKE5-F1
#
_entry.id   AF-A0A7X0PKE5-F1
#
_cell.length_a   1.000
_cell.length_b   1.000
_cell.length_c   1.000
_cell.angle_alpha   90.00
_cell.angle_beta   90.00
_cell.angle_gamma   90.00
#
_symmetry.space_group_name_H-M   'P 1'
#
loop_
_entity.id
_entity.type
_entity.pdbx_description
1 polymer ?
#
loop_
_entity_poly.entity_id
_entity_poly.type
_entity_poly.pdbx_seq_one_letter_code
_entity_poly.pdbx_strand_id
1 'polypeptide(L)'
;MFISLLSACGGSSDEGHVVTVDGISMDKTINKTGRYDLEVTGARNDVTVSAGNTVGRIIVAGVNNRIFVLETATVERIELDGSGNTVYVPKGHKPPVTRHGNNNDVIER
;
A
#
# COMPACT_ATOMS: atom_id res chain seq x y z
N MET A 1 16.11 24.46 23.87
CA MET A 1 14.70 24.49 24.33
C MET A 1 13.87 24.67 23.06
N PHE A 2 13.13 23.73 22.50
CA PHE A 2 12.48 22.51 22.98
C PHE A 2 12.90 21.29 22.14
N ILE A 3 13.00 20.15 22.82
CA ILE A 3 13.10 18.82 22.24
C ILE A 3 11.68 18.42 21.81
N SER A 4 11.50 18.07 20.54
CA SER A 4 10.39 17.23 20.11
C SER A 4 10.97 16.06 19.33
N LEU A 5 11.62 15.16 20.07
CA LEU A 5 11.80 13.78 19.63
C LEU A 5 10.40 13.19 19.49
N LEU A 6 9.84 13.17 18.28
CA LEU A 6 8.71 12.29 18.00
C LEU A 6 9.25 10.87 18.16
N SER A 7 8.95 10.31 19.32
CA SER A 7 9.09 8.90 19.61
C SER A 7 8.09 8.16 18.73
N ALA A 8 8.54 7.70 17.57
CA ALA A 8 7.88 6.63 16.84
C ALA A 8 8.42 5.30 17.40
N CYS A 9 7.99 4.96 18.62
CA CYS A 9 8.10 3.59 19.11
C CYS A 9 6.78 2.88 18.77
N GLY A 10 6.64 2.49 17.50
CA GLY A 10 5.62 1.55 17.05
C GLY A 10 6.33 0.21 16.84
N GLY A 11 6.17 -0.69 17.80
CA GLY A 11 6.89 -1.96 17.85
C GLY A 11 6.72 -2.77 16.57
N SER A 12 7.85 -3.16 15.97
CA SER A 12 7.89 -4.28 15.05
C SER A 12 7.68 -5.56 15.85
N SER A 13 6.42 -5.97 16.00
CA SER A 13 6.10 -7.36 16.31
C SER A 13 6.34 -8.19 15.05
N ASP A 14 7.07 -9.29 15.19
CA ASP A 14 7.37 -10.26 14.13
C ASP A 14 6.11 -10.73 13.35
N GLU A 15 5.74 -10.04 12.26
CA GLU A 15 4.69 -10.40 11.31
C GLU A 15 5.31 -10.63 9.92
N GLY A 16 5.99 -11.77 9.77
CA GLY A 16 7.05 -12.03 8.77
C GLY A 16 6.74 -11.92 7.27
N HIS A 17 5.59 -11.40 6.85
CA HIS A 17 5.28 -11.14 5.45
C HIS A 17 4.58 -9.79 5.23
N VAL A 18 4.78 -8.78 6.08
CA VAL A 18 4.28 -7.41 5.81
C VAL A 18 5.39 -6.54 5.25
N VAL A 19 5.12 -5.81 4.17
CA VAL A 19 5.98 -4.77 3.61
C VAL A 19 5.34 -3.43 3.92
N THR A 20 6.03 -2.57 4.67
CA THR A 20 5.51 -1.26 5.06
C THR A 20 6.21 -0.14 4.30
N VAL A 21 5.42 0.80 3.78
CA VAL A 21 5.89 2.08 3.24
C VAL A 21 5.22 3.19 4.03
N ASP A 22 5.96 3.75 4.98
CA ASP A 22 5.50 4.87 5.81
C ASP A 22 6.33 6.12 5.51
N GLY A 23 5.66 7.25 5.27
CA GLY A 23 6.31 8.53 5.02
C GLY A 23 5.53 9.47 4.10
N ILE A 24 6.23 10.48 3.60
CA ILE A 24 5.66 11.48 2.70
C ILE A 24 6.49 11.52 1.42
N SER A 25 5.82 11.46 0.26
CA SER A 25 6.47 11.53 -1.06
C SER A 25 7.56 10.48 -1.28
N MET A 26 7.33 9.27 -0.76
CA MET A 26 8.18 8.12 -0.99
C MET A 26 7.96 7.57 -2.40
N ASP A 27 9.03 7.13 -3.06
CA ASP A 27 8.98 6.33 -4.29
C ASP A 27 9.63 4.97 -4.00
N LYS A 28 8.85 3.89 -4.10
CA LYS A 28 9.28 2.54 -3.73
C LYS A 28 8.83 1.48 -4.73
N THR A 29 9.72 0.57 -5.07
CA THR A 29 9.39 -0.66 -5.80
C THR A 29 9.55 -1.86 -4.88
N ILE A 30 8.51 -2.68 -4.78
CA ILE A 30 8.46 -3.90 -3.96
C ILE A 30 8.57 -5.11 -4.89
N ASN A 31 9.69 -5.82 -4.77
CA ASN A 31 9.94 -7.09 -5.45
C ASN A 31 10.30 -8.14 -4.40
N LYS A 32 9.30 -8.88 -3.92
CA LYS A 32 9.46 -9.87 -2.86
C LYS A 32 8.87 -11.19 -3.33
N THR A 33 9.63 -12.26 -3.13
CA THR A 33 9.17 -13.62 -3.41
C THR A 33 8.22 -14.11 -2.33
N GLY A 34 7.29 -14.99 -2.73
CA GLY A 34 6.26 -15.52 -1.83
C GLY A 34 5.08 -14.56 -1.62
N ARG A 35 4.15 -14.97 -0.77
CA ARG A 35 2.94 -14.21 -0.44
C ARG A 35 3.24 -13.19 0.65
N TYR A 36 2.80 -11.95 0.49
CA TYR A 36 3.00 -10.89 1.49
C TYR A 36 1.83 -9.88 1.52
N ASP A 37 1.71 -9.13 2.60
CA ASP A 37 0.81 -8.00 2.74
C ASP A 37 1.60 -6.70 2.54
N LEU A 38 0.97 -5.70 1.92
CA LEU A 38 1.53 -4.37 1.70
C LEU A 38 0.75 -3.35 2.51
N GLU A 39 1.43 -2.60 3.36
CA GLU A 39 0.87 -1.48 4.09
C GLU A 39 1.54 -0.18 3.64
N VAL A 40 0.74 0.78 3.18
CA VAL A 40 1.20 2.10 2.76
C VAL A 40 0.52 3.14 3.62
N THR A 41 1.29 3.87 4.42
CA THR A 41 0.81 4.92 5.32
C THR A 41 1.45 6.26 4.99
N GLY A 42 0.84 7.35 5.45
CA GLY A 42 1.34 8.71 5.22
C GLY A 42 0.73 9.37 4.00
N ALA A 43 1.52 10.09 3.20
CA ALA A 43 0.95 10.93 2.13
C ALA A 43 1.79 11.01 0.85
N ARG A 44 1.11 11.02 -0.30
CA ARG A 44 1.71 11.21 -1.64
C ARG A 44 2.78 10.18 -1.97
N ASN A 45 2.68 8.97 -1.45
CA ASN A 45 3.62 7.89 -1.74
C ASN A 45 3.27 7.22 -3.07
N ASP A 46 4.28 6.92 -3.86
CA ASP A 46 4.22 6.15 -5.09
C ASP A 46 4.86 4.78 -4.85
N VAL A 47 4.04 3.72 -4.89
CA VAL A 47 4.50 2.36 -4.60
C VAL A 47 4.23 1.45 -5.78
N THR A 48 5.24 0.76 -6.29
CA THR A 48 5.11 -0.21 -7.38
C THR A 48 5.27 -1.63 -6.85
N VAL A 49 4.29 -2.50 -7.08
CA VAL A 49 4.38 -3.95 -6.85
C VAL A 49 4.86 -4.61 -8.13
N SER A 50 6.03 -5.25 -8.09
CA SER A 50 6.62 -5.91 -9.24
C SER A 50 5.76 -7.06 -9.79
N ALA A 51 5.92 -7.32 -11.08
CA ALA A 51 5.26 -8.43 -11.78
C ALA A 51 5.55 -9.78 -11.11
N GLY A 52 4.58 -10.70 -11.13
CA GLY A 52 4.70 -12.04 -10.55
C GLY A 52 4.63 -12.10 -9.02
N ASN A 53 4.54 -10.96 -8.33
CA ASN A 53 4.33 -10.95 -6.88
C ASN A 53 2.91 -11.42 -6.52
N THR A 54 2.78 -12.03 -5.34
CA THR A 54 1.47 -12.39 -4.76
C THR A 54 1.25 -11.57 -3.49
N VAL A 55 0.31 -10.64 -3.56
CA VAL A 55 -0.05 -9.79 -2.42
C VAL A 55 -1.35 -10.30 -1.79
N GLY A 56 -1.30 -10.71 -0.53
CA GLY A 56 -2.49 -11.13 0.21
C GLY A 56 -3.42 -9.95 0.42
N ARG A 57 -2.90 -8.85 0.96
CA ARG A 57 -3.68 -7.65 1.22
C ARG A 57 -2.87 -6.39 0.96
N ILE A 58 -3.50 -5.41 0.31
CA ILE A 58 -3.00 -4.03 0.23
C ILE A 58 -3.82 -3.18 1.18
N ILE A 59 -3.18 -2.58 2.17
CA ILE A 59 -3.75 -1.55 3.05
C ILE A 59 -3.13 -0.23 2.64
N VAL A 60 -3.95 0.75 2.29
CA VAL A 60 -3.51 2.12 2.01
C VAL A 60 -4.19 3.05 2.97
N ALA A 61 -3.44 3.54 3.96
CA ALA A 61 -3.89 4.53 4.92
C ALA A 61 -3.30 5.91 4.60
N GLY A 62 -4.07 6.97 4.81
CA GLY A 62 -3.60 8.35 4.68
C GLY A 62 -4.08 9.05 3.41
N VAL A 63 -3.22 9.87 2.78
CA VAL A 63 -3.69 10.87 1.81
C VAL A 63 -2.93 10.86 0.48
N ASN A 64 -3.66 10.75 -0.63
CA ASN A 64 -3.13 10.87 -2.00
C ASN A 64 -2.00 9.87 -2.35
N ASN A 65 -2.04 8.65 -1.81
CA ASN A 65 -1.07 7.61 -2.16
C ASN A 65 -1.48 6.92 -3.47
N ARG A 66 -0.49 6.52 -4.27
CA ARG A 66 -0.69 5.79 -5.53
C ARG A 66 0.07 4.48 -5.51
N ILE A 67 -0.65 3.38 -5.71
CA ILE A 67 -0.08 2.04 -5.72
C ILE A 67 -0.24 1.47 -7.13
N PHE A 68 0.84 1.01 -7.73
CA PHE A 68 0.89 0.44 -9.07
C PHE A 68 1.18 -1.06 -8.97
N VAL A 69 0.16 -1.88 -9.21
CA VAL A 69 0.33 -3.33 -9.31
C VAL A 69 0.61 -3.67 -10.76
N LEU A 70 1.83 -4.14 -11.05
CA LEU A 70 2.23 -4.50 -12.41
C LEU A 70 1.53 -5.77 -12.88
N GLU A 71 1.49 -5.96 -14.21
CA GLU A 71 0.91 -7.15 -14.84
C GLU A 71 1.47 -8.45 -14.25
N THR A 72 0.66 -9.50 -14.24
CA THR A 72 0.97 -10.83 -13.66
C THR A 72 1.11 -10.87 -12.13
N ALA A 73 1.17 -9.74 -11.43
CA ALA A 73 1.03 -9.71 -9.99
C ALA A 73 -0.44 -9.95 -9.59
N THR A 74 -0.65 -10.60 -8.46
CA THR A 74 -1.98 -10.90 -7.91
C THR A 74 -2.18 -10.17 -6.59
N VAL A 75 -3.42 -9.74 -6.35
CA VAL A 75 -3.84 -9.10 -5.09
C VAL A 75 -5.12 -9.78 -4.63
N GLU A 76 -5.18 -10.30 -3.41
CA GLU A 76 -6.40 -10.98 -2.93
C GLU A 76 -7.41 -10.00 -2.29
N ARG A 77 -6.94 -8.89 -1.70
CA ARG A 77 -7.81 -7.87 -1.09
C ARG A 77 -7.17 -6.49 -1.10
N ILE A 78 -7.99 -5.45 -1.23
CA ILE A 78 -7.58 -4.05 -1.08
C ILE A 78 -8.44 -3.38 0.00
N GLU A 79 -7.79 -2.66 0.91
CA GLU A 79 -8.40 -1.83 1.95
C GLU A 79 -7.84 -0.41 1.80
N LEU A 80 -8.72 0.55 1.53
CA LEU A 80 -8.36 1.97 1.41
C LEU A 80 -8.97 2.71 2.60
N ASP A 81 -8.13 3.37 3.39
CA ASP A 81 -8.53 4.18 4.53
C ASP A 81 -7.91 5.59 4.42
N GLY A 82 -8.75 6.63 4.49
CA GLY A 82 -8.31 8.02 4.31
C GLY A 82 -8.83 8.63 3.01
N SER A 83 -8.02 9.40 2.29
CA SER A 83 -8.54 10.20 1.17
C SER A 83 -7.62 10.35 -0.03
N GLY A 84 -8.19 10.26 -1.24
CA GLY A 84 -7.47 10.49 -2.48
C GLY A 84 -6.54 9.35 -2.88
N ASN A 85 -6.66 8.18 -2.25
CA ASN A 85 -5.77 7.06 -2.53
C ASN A 85 -6.23 6.33 -3.80
N THR A 86 -5.28 5.96 -4.65
CA THR A 86 -5.57 5.21 -5.88
C THR A 86 -4.71 3.96 -5.97
N VAL A 87 -5.35 2.81 -6.17
CA VAL A 87 -4.66 1.57 -6.50
C VAL A 87 -4.93 1.22 -7.95
N TYR A 88 -3.87 1.12 -8.74
CA TYR A 88 -3.92 0.65 -10.11
C TYR A 88 -3.66 -0.85 -10.13
N VAL A 89 -4.60 -1.62 -10.68
CA VAL A 89 -4.52 -3.08 -10.82
C VAL A 89 -4.49 -3.49 -12.29
N PRO A 90 -3.92 -4.66 -12.63
CA PRO A 90 -3.95 -5.16 -14.01
C PRO A 90 -5.38 -5.34 -14.51
N LYS A 91 -5.61 -5.09 -15.80
CA LYS A 91 -6.92 -5.32 -16.44
C LYS A 91 -7.47 -6.73 -16.18
N GLY A 92 -8.75 -6.80 -15.80
CA GLY A 92 -9.42 -8.06 -15.51
C GLY A 92 -9.16 -8.60 -14.10
N HIS A 93 -8.23 -7.98 -13.34
CA HIS A 93 -7.99 -8.32 -11.94
C HIS A 93 -8.91 -7.50 -11.04
N LYS A 94 -9.92 -8.16 -10.46
CA LYS A 94 -10.97 -7.52 -9.64
C LYS A 94 -10.95 -8.02 -8.20
N PRO A 95 -9.99 -7.56 -7.37
CA PRO A 95 -9.96 -7.93 -5.96
C PRO A 95 -11.17 -7.34 -5.22
N PRO A 96 -11.66 -7.98 -4.16
CA PRO A 96 -12.56 -7.33 -3.22
C PRO A 96 -11.91 -6.06 -2.65
N VAL A 97 -12.68 -4.98 -2.61
CA VAL A 97 -12.21 -3.66 -2.15
C VAL A 97 -13.10 -3.13 -1.03
N THR A 98 -12.50 -2.80 0.10
CA THR A 98 -13.13 -2.03 1.17
C THR A 98 -12.61 -0.59 1.14
N ARG A 99 -13.51 0.39 1.29
CA ARG A 99 -13.18 1.81 1.27
C ARG A 99 -13.73 2.50 2.50
N HIS A 100 -12.86 3.18 3.23
CA HIS A 100 -13.13 4.08 4.33
C HIS A 100 -12.58 5.46 3.99
N GLY A 101 -13.34 6.52 4.31
CA GLY A 101 -13.02 7.89 3.90
C GLY A 101 -13.52 8.25 2.49
N ASN A 102 -12.85 9.18 1.82
CA ASN A 102 -13.39 9.88 0.64
C ASN A 102 -12.43 9.88 -0.56
N ASN A 103 -12.95 9.76 -1.79
CA ASN A 103 -12.18 9.83 -3.04
C ASN A 103 -11.09 8.76 -3.14
N ASN A 104 -11.42 7.51 -2.79
CA ASN A 104 -10.51 6.38 -2.87
C ASN A 104 -10.90 5.48 -4.06
N ASP A 105 -9.96 5.26 -4.97
CA ASP A 105 -10.21 4.62 -6.26
C ASP A 105 -9.39 3.35 -6.44
N VAL A 106 -9.97 2.38 -7.16
CA VAL A 106 -9.24 1.23 -7.70
C VAL A 106 -9.51 1.21 -9.19
N ILE A 107 -8.45 1.34 -9.99
CA ILE A 107 -8.52 1.53 -11.43
C ILE A 107 -7.80 0.39 -12.13
N GLU A 108 -8.49 -0.27 -13.07
CA GLU A 108 -7.87 -1.24 -13.97
C GLU A 108 -7.04 -0.51 -15.03
N ARG A 109 -5.78 -0.91 -15.25
CA ARG A 109 -4.92 -0.33 -16.29
C ARG A 109 -4.13 -1.37 -17.06
#